data_AF-A0A1F8MWG7-F1
#
_entry.id   AF-A0A1F8MWG7-F1
#
_cell.length_a   1.000
_cell.length_b   1.000
_cell.length_c   1.000
_cell.angle_alpha   90.00
_cell.angle_beta   90.00
_cell.angle_gamma   90.00
#
_symmetry.space_group_name_H-M   'P 1'
#
loop_
_entity.id
_entity.type
_entity.pdbx_description
1 polymer ?
#
loop_
_entity_poly.entity_id
_entity_poly.type
_entity_poly.pdbx_seq_one_letter_code
_entity_poly.pdbx_strand_id
1 'polypeptide(L)'
;MEVIPAIDLRNGKCVRLYQGDYGKETVFSDDPVSMALRWQSEGAKRLHLIDLDGAAEGKPCSLDAIKKIIAAVKIPVQVGGGIRSLKTIEQLLSIGVGRVILGTVAVEKPELVKKACKKYSEQIIISIDAKDRWVATRGWLQKSKLTASELAASMIDSGVRRLIYTDISRDGTLTSPNFTAVAELLSQVNVPVIAAGGISSIEHLTRLSELGAEGAIVGKAIYTGDINLKEALKTMSRKKAPKRLKLEIVKFDEKGLIPAIAQDDKTGEVLMVAYMNLKALEKTLSTGQAWFYSRSRKELWNKGATSGNYLYVKKIFIDCDEDTLLLKVDAAGPACHTGNRSCFFRELGGLSIKGKDTLQR
;
A
#
# COMPACT_ATOMS: atom_id res chain seq x y z
N MET A 1 4.35 3.35 6.83
CA MET A 1 4.04 1.95 6.47
C MET A 1 4.85 1.02 7.36
N GLU A 2 4.31 -0.13 7.79
CA GLU A 2 5.02 -1.13 8.59
C GLU A 2 5.99 -1.95 7.71
N VAL A 3 7.22 -2.22 8.17
CA VAL A 3 8.15 -3.15 7.51
C VAL A 3 8.22 -4.41 8.35
N ILE A 4 7.79 -5.55 7.79
CA ILE A 4 7.55 -6.79 8.52
C ILE A 4 8.55 -7.85 8.03
N PRO A 5 9.60 -8.17 8.79
CA PRO A 5 10.50 -9.27 8.44
C PRO A 5 9.78 -10.61 8.43
N ALA A 6 10.12 -11.46 7.45
CA ALA A 6 9.56 -12.80 7.29
C ALA A 6 10.53 -13.91 7.71
N ILE A 7 10.00 -14.95 8.34
CA ILE A 7 10.67 -16.22 8.58
C ILE A 7 9.78 -17.31 7.97
N ASP A 8 10.34 -18.10 7.05
CA ASP A 8 9.67 -19.29 6.56
C ASP A 8 10.32 -20.50 7.24
N LEU A 9 9.50 -21.32 7.89
CA LEU A 9 9.92 -22.51 8.63
C LEU A 9 9.75 -23.75 7.77
N ARG A 10 10.83 -24.51 7.64
CA ARG A 10 10.80 -25.83 7.01
C ARG A 10 11.86 -26.73 7.63
N ASN A 11 11.51 -27.97 7.96
CA ASN A 11 12.41 -28.95 8.59
C ASN A 11 13.15 -28.39 9.82
N GLY A 12 12.46 -27.55 10.61
CA GLY A 12 13.03 -26.89 11.80
C GLY A 12 13.98 -25.71 11.52
N LYS A 13 14.14 -25.31 10.26
CA LYS A 13 15.10 -24.27 9.83
C LYS A 13 14.38 -23.02 9.28
N CYS A 14 15.09 -21.90 9.26
CA CYS A 14 14.72 -20.69 8.53
C CYS A 14 15.16 -20.80 7.08
N VAL A 15 14.20 -20.78 6.16
CA VAL A 15 14.45 -21.02 4.75
C VAL A 15 13.83 -19.94 3.87
N ARG A 16 14.11 -20.02 2.57
CA ARG A 16 13.37 -19.30 1.54
C ARG A 16 13.25 -20.19 0.31
N LEU A 17 12.06 -20.22 -0.27
CA LEU A 17 11.82 -20.88 -1.56
C LEU A 17 11.92 -19.86 -2.69
N TYR A 18 12.48 -20.25 -3.84
CA TYR A 18 12.39 -19.44 -5.05
C TYR A 18 11.00 -19.61 -5.68
N GLN A 19 10.17 -18.56 -5.68
CA GLN A 19 8.78 -18.60 -6.18
C GLN A 19 7.92 -19.72 -5.57
N GLY A 20 8.19 -20.09 -4.31
CA GLY A 20 7.47 -21.18 -3.61
C GLY A 20 7.83 -22.59 -4.08
N ASP A 21 8.87 -22.76 -4.89
CA ASP A 21 9.34 -24.07 -5.33
C ASP A 21 10.10 -24.79 -4.20
N TYR A 22 9.49 -25.85 -3.65
CA TYR A 22 10.05 -26.68 -2.57
C TYR A 22 11.33 -27.43 -2.98
N GLY A 23 11.63 -27.54 -4.28
CA GLY A 23 12.89 -28.07 -4.78
C GLY A 23 14.01 -27.02 -4.85
N LYS A 24 13.69 -25.73 -4.71
CA LYS A 24 14.64 -24.60 -4.80
C LYS A 24 14.68 -23.82 -3.49
N GLU A 25 15.26 -24.46 -2.48
CA GLU A 25 15.39 -23.93 -1.13
C GLU A 25 16.75 -23.28 -0.89
N THR A 26 16.78 -22.21 -0.12
CA THR A 26 17.98 -21.68 0.53
C THR A 26 17.77 -21.67 2.03
N VAL A 27 18.66 -22.32 2.78
CA VAL A 27 18.68 -22.29 4.24
C VAL A 27 19.46 -21.06 4.70
N PHE A 28 18.85 -20.24 5.54
CA PHE A 28 19.48 -19.04 6.11
C PHE A 28 19.89 -19.19 7.56
N SER A 29 19.24 -20.08 8.31
CA SER A 29 19.59 -20.39 9.70
C SER A 29 18.93 -21.69 10.13
N ASP A 30 19.58 -22.41 11.02
CA ASP A 30 19.08 -23.59 11.73
C ASP A 30 18.45 -23.26 13.10
N ASP A 31 18.50 -21.99 13.53
CA ASP A 31 17.90 -21.51 14.77
C ASP A 31 16.85 -20.41 14.52
N PRO A 32 15.57 -20.80 14.38
CA PRO A 32 14.48 -19.86 14.20
C PRO A 32 14.26 -18.89 15.36
N VAL A 33 14.60 -19.27 16.59
CA VAL A 33 14.42 -18.41 17.77
C VAL A 33 15.43 -17.28 17.72
N SER A 34 16.70 -17.59 17.47
CA SER A 34 17.75 -16.59 17.30
C SER A 34 17.45 -15.65 16.13
N MET A 35 16.92 -16.16 15.03
CA MET A 35 16.53 -15.33 13.88
C MET A 35 15.39 -14.36 14.24
N ALA A 36 14.36 -14.83 14.95
CA ALA A 36 13.26 -13.99 15.41
C ALA A 36 13.73 -12.89 16.38
N LEU A 37 14.62 -13.24 17.33
CA LEU A 37 15.22 -12.29 18.26
C LEU A 37 16.11 -11.26 17.55
N ARG A 38 16.84 -11.66 16.50
CA ARG A 38 17.61 -10.75 15.66
C ARG A 38 16.72 -9.71 15.00
N TRP A 39 15.64 -10.12 14.34
CA TRP A 39 14.72 -9.17 13.71
C TRP A 39 14.09 -8.20 14.71
N GLN A 40 13.74 -8.67 15.90
CA GLN A 40 13.31 -7.81 16.99
C GLN A 40 14.40 -6.81 17.43
N SER A 41 15.65 -7.26 17.62
CA SER A 41 16.75 -6.40 18.06
C SER A 41 17.16 -5.37 16.99
N GLU A 42 16.89 -5.67 15.73
CA GLU A 42 16.99 -4.74 14.60
C GLU A 42 15.81 -3.75 14.51
N GLY A 43 14.83 -3.86 15.41
CA GLY A 43 13.76 -2.87 15.59
C GLY A 43 12.44 -3.23 14.91
N ALA A 44 12.27 -4.46 14.42
CA ALA A 44 11.02 -4.92 13.86
C ALA A 44 9.88 -4.77 14.88
N LYS A 45 8.70 -4.34 14.42
CA LYS A 45 7.51 -4.18 15.27
C LYS A 45 6.54 -5.37 15.19
N ARG A 46 6.76 -6.26 14.21
CA ARG A 46 5.97 -7.45 13.95
C ARG A 46 6.83 -8.47 13.21
N LEU A 47 6.57 -9.75 13.44
CA LEU A 47 7.14 -10.85 12.64
C LEU A 47 6.07 -11.52 11.80
N HIS A 48 6.41 -11.85 10.56
CA HIS A 48 5.61 -12.72 9.70
C HIS A 48 6.25 -14.10 9.64
N LEU A 49 5.51 -15.13 10.06
CA LEU A 49 6.02 -16.49 10.21
C LEU A 49 5.17 -17.46 9.40
N ILE A 50 5.79 -18.21 8.48
CA ILE A 50 5.08 -19.19 7.64
C ILE A 50 5.62 -20.59 7.92
N ASP A 51 4.74 -21.50 8.34
CA ASP A 51 5.02 -22.94 8.41
C ASP A 51 4.85 -23.56 7.02
N LEU A 52 5.96 -23.69 6.26
CA LEU A 52 5.93 -24.22 4.90
C LEU A 52 5.58 -25.71 4.88
N ASP A 53 6.12 -26.48 5.84
CA ASP A 53 5.76 -27.89 5.99
C ASP A 53 4.25 -28.02 6.23
N GLY A 54 3.71 -27.17 7.09
CA GLY A 54 2.28 -27.14 7.33
C GLY A 54 1.47 -26.67 6.13
N ALA A 55 1.97 -25.72 5.34
CA ALA A 55 1.31 -25.26 4.12
C ALA A 55 1.16 -26.40 3.09
N ALA A 56 2.18 -27.25 2.94
CA ALA A 56 2.17 -28.43 2.08
C ALA A 56 1.23 -29.53 2.63
N GLU A 57 1.40 -29.91 3.90
CA GLU A 57 0.67 -31.02 4.53
C GLU A 57 -0.79 -30.68 4.85
N GLY A 58 -1.12 -29.40 5.03
CA GLY A 58 -2.46 -28.95 5.36
C GLY A 58 -2.84 -29.00 6.84
N LYS A 59 -1.85 -29.13 7.72
CA LYS A 59 -1.93 -29.05 9.17
C LYS A 59 -0.63 -28.44 9.69
N PRO A 60 -0.60 -27.71 10.82
CA PRO A 60 0.67 -27.21 11.34
C PRO A 60 1.65 -28.34 11.64
N CYS A 61 2.88 -28.19 11.17
CA CYS A 61 3.99 -29.12 11.34
C CYS A 61 5.11 -28.51 12.21
N SER A 62 5.19 -27.18 12.30
CA SER A 62 6.25 -26.46 13.01
C SER A 62 5.82 -25.88 14.37
N LEU A 63 4.82 -26.49 15.02
CA LEU A 63 4.18 -25.90 16.22
C LEU A 63 5.16 -25.65 17.37
N ASP A 64 6.12 -26.55 17.60
CA ASP A 64 7.08 -26.38 18.69
C ASP A 64 8.06 -25.24 18.43
N ALA A 65 8.50 -25.07 17.18
CA ALA A 65 9.31 -23.92 16.78
C ALA A 65 8.52 -22.61 16.92
N ILE A 66 7.25 -22.60 16.50
CA ILE A 66 6.36 -21.45 16.65
C ILE A 66 6.22 -21.08 18.13
N LYS A 67 5.92 -22.03 19.02
CA LYS A 67 5.80 -21.78 20.48
C LYS A 67 7.07 -21.17 21.06
N LYS A 68 8.25 -21.71 20.70
CA LYS A 68 9.54 -21.17 21.17
C LYS A 68 9.77 -19.74 20.69
N ILE A 69 9.44 -19.43 19.43
CA ILE A 69 9.51 -18.06 18.90
C ILE A 69 8.58 -17.12 19.68
N ILE A 70 7.30 -17.49 19.83
CA ILE A 70 6.32 -16.67 20.55
C ILE A 70 6.75 -16.41 22.00
N ALA A 71 7.32 -17.39 22.68
CA ALA A 71 7.82 -17.23 24.05
C ALA A 71 9.05 -16.31 24.15
N ALA A 72 9.87 -16.22 23.09
CA ALA A 72 11.13 -15.48 23.11
C ALA A 72 10.95 -14.00 22.72
N VAL A 73 10.06 -13.70 21.77
CA VAL A 73 9.88 -12.33 21.27
C VAL A 73 8.80 -11.57 22.05
N LYS A 74 8.95 -10.25 22.13
CA LYS A 74 8.02 -9.29 22.75
C LYS A 74 7.16 -8.57 21.72
N ILE A 75 7.43 -8.75 20.43
CA ILE A 75 6.67 -8.17 19.33
C ILE A 75 5.60 -9.14 18.83
N PRO A 76 4.44 -8.65 18.36
CA PRO A 76 3.39 -9.52 17.84
C PRO A 76 3.87 -10.32 16.62
N VAL A 77 3.46 -11.58 16.56
CA VAL A 77 3.76 -12.48 15.43
C VAL A 77 2.48 -12.83 14.70
N GLN A 78 2.53 -12.81 13.37
CA GLN A 78 1.47 -13.33 12.51
C GLN A 78 1.91 -14.65 11.89
N VAL A 79 1.09 -15.70 12.04
CA VAL A 79 1.45 -17.08 11.67
C VAL A 79 0.53 -17.63 10.59
N GLY A 80 1.11 -18.17 9.52
CA GLY A 80 0.42 -18.89 8.46
C GLY A 80 1.01 -20.29 8.23
N GLY A 81 0.37 -21.08 7.38
CA GLY A 81 0.80 -22.44 7.02
C GLY A 81 -0.04 -23.55 7.65
N GLY A 82 -0.77 -24.31 6.84
CA GLY A 82 -1.52 -25.49 7.28
C GLY A 82 -2.78 -25.23 8.12
N ILE A 83 -3.23 -23.99 8.22
CA ILE A 83 -4.37 -23.63 9.09
C ILE A 83 -5.69 -23.87 8.34
N ARG A 84 -6.34 -25.00 8.61
CA ARG A 84 -7.58 -25.44 7.93
C ARG A 84 -8.78 -25.68 8.85
N SER A 85 -8.67 -25.40 10.14
CA SER A 85 -9.74 -25.64 11.13
C SER A 85 -9.82 -24.53 12.19
N LEU A 86 -11.02 -24.31 12.75
CA LEU A 86 -11.20 -23.38 13.89
C LEU A 86 -10.39 -23.81 15.12
N LYS A 87 -10.24 -25.12 15.35
CA LYS A 87 -9.43 -25.68 16.43
C LYS A 87 -7.97 -25.26 16.29
N THR A 88 -7.43 -25.31 15.08
CA THR A 88 -6.05 -24.86 14.81
C THR A 88 -5.88 -23.36 15.03
N ILE A 89 -6.87 -22.55 14.62
CA ILE A 89 -6.89 -21.11 14.88
C ILE A 89 -6.84 -20.85 16.38
N GLU A 90 -7.73 -21.49 17.15
CA GLU A 90 -7.78 -21.37 18.61
C GLU A 90 -6.48 -21.81 19.29
N GLN A 91 -5.89 -22.91 18.82
CA GLN A 91 -4.60 -23.40 19.32
C GLN A 91 -3.48 -22.38 19.10
N LEU A 92 -3.38 -21.77 17.93
CA LEU A 92 -2.35 -20.76 17.65
C LEU A 92 -2.58 -19.47 18.47
N LEU A 93 -3.82 -18.98 18.54
CA LEU A 93 -4.13 -17.79 19.32
C LEU A 93 -3.89 -18.00 20.82
N SER A 94 -4.21 -19.18 21.36
CA SER A 94 -4.00 -19.50 22.79
C SER A 94 -2.53 -19.56 23.21
N ILE A 95 -1.60 -19.83 22.29
CA ILE A 95 -0.16 -19.77 22.58
C ILE A 95 0.44 -18.37 22.38
N GLY A 96 -0.38 -17.35 22.10
CA GLY A 96 0.06 -15.96 21.98
C GLY A 96 0.30 -15.45 20.56
N VAL A 97 -0.10 -16.20 19.52
CA VAL A 97 -0.05 -15.69 18.14
C VAL A 97 -0.97 -14.47 18.02
N GLY A 98 -0.42 -13.35 17.52
CA GLY A 98 -1.15 -12.09 17.40
C GLY A 98 -2.15 -12.08 16.25
N ARG A 99 -1.80 -12.68 15.11
CA ARG A 99 -2.71 -12.87 13.96
C ARG A 99 -2.51 -14.24 13.30
N VAL A 100 -3.60 -14.84 12.87
CA VAL A 100 -3.63 -16.09 12.12
C VAL A 100 -3.90 -15.79 10.65
N ILE A 101 -2.98 -16.22 9.79
CA ILE A 101 -3.01 -16.02 8.34
C ILE A 101 -3.70 -17.21 7.67
N LEU A 102 -4.81 -16.95 6.99
CA LEU A 102 -5.59 -17.94 6.25
C LEU A 102 -5.46 -17.69 4.74
N GLY A 103 -4.93 -18.67 4.00
CA GLY A 103 -4.82 -18.60 2.53
C GLY A 103 -5.78 -19.59 1.86
N THR A 104 -5.33 -20.84 1.70
CA THR A 104 -6.10 -21.91 1.03
C THR A 104 -7.52 -22.09 1.56
N VAL A 105 -7.71 -22.02 2.89
CA VAL A 105 -9.03 -22.20 3.51
C VAL A 105 -10.01 -21.06 3.17
N ALA A 106 -9.51 -19.88 2.80
CA ALA A 106 -10.34 -18.77 2.34
C ALA A 106 -11.03 -19.08 1.00
N VAL A 107 -10.35 -19.83 0.14
CA VAL A 107 -10.88 -20.29 -1.15
C VAL A 107 -11.75 -21.54 -0.96
N GLU A 108 -11.25 -22.54 -0.23
CA GLU A 108 -11.90 -23.85 -0.15
C GLU A 108 -13.07 -23.90 0.85
N LYS A 109 -13.04 -23.08 1.91
CA LYS A 109 -14.01 -23.11 3.02
C LYS A 109 -14.30 -21.70 3.57
N PRO A 110 -14.87 -20.79 2.75
CA PRO A 110 -15.13 -19.40 3.15
C PRO A 110 -16.01 -19.27 4.42
N GLU A 111 -16.94 -20.20 4.65
CA GLU A 111 -17.76 -20.24 5.87
C GLU A 111 -16.93 -20.41 7.15
N LEU A 112 -15.77 -21.08 7.08
CA LEU A 112 -14.85 -21.18 8.21
C LEU A 112 -14.24 -19.81 8.51
N VAL A 113 -13.84 -19.06 7.48
CA VAL A 113 -13.31 -17.70 7.64
C VAL A 113 -14.35 -16.81 8.29
N LYS A 114 -15.60 -16.84 7.80
CA LYS A 114 -16.71 -16.07 8.39
C LYS A 114 -16.91 -16.37 9.87
N LYS A 115 -16.90 -17.66 10.26
CA LYS A 115 -16.96 -18.07 11.67
C LYS A 115 -15.75 -17.58 12.47
N ALA A 116 -14.55 -17.66 11.91
CA ALA A 116 -13.33 -17.20 12.55
C ALA A 116 -13.34 -15.67 12.75
N CYS A 117 -13.74 -14.89 11.75
CA CYS A 117 -13.88 -13.44 11.84
C CYS A 117 -14.92 -13.03 12.87
N LYS A 118 -16.04 -13.76 12.98
CA LYS A 118 -17.04 -13.51 14.03
C LYS A 118 -16.47 -13.71 15.44
N LYS A 119 -15.60 -14.71 15.64
CA LYS A 119 -15.04 -15.04 16.97
C LYS A 119 -13.79 -14.21 17.31
N TYR A 120 -12.92 -13.92 16.34
CA TYR A 120 -11.57 -13.40 16.56
C TYR A 120 -11.25 -12.09 15.81
N SER A 121 -12.14 -11.63 14.93
CA SER A 121 -12.07 -10.32 14.27
C SER A 121 -10.69 -9.96 13.70
N GLU A 122 -10.04 -8.90 14.22
CA GLU A 122 -8.72 -8.38 13.82
C GLU A 122 -7.56 -9.39 13.91
N GLN A 123 -7.74 -10.50 14.63
CA GLN A 123 -6.74 -11.56 14.72
C GLN A 123 -6.76 -12.49 13.50
N ILE A 124 -7.74 -12.36 12.59
CA ILE A 124 -7.79 -13.11 11.33
C ILE A 124 -7.37 -12.20 10.17
N ILE A 125 -6.39 -12.66 9.40
CA ILE A 125 -5.91 -11.99 8.19
C ILE A 125 -5.91 -12.98 7.03
N ILE A 126 -6.29 -12.53 5.83
CA ILE A 126 -6.30 -13.39 4.65
C ILE A 126 -5.05 -13.15 3.81
N SER A 127 -4.38 -14.23 3.40
CA SER A 127 -3.34 -14.18 2.38
C SER A 127 -3.96 -14.47 1.02
N ILE A 128 -3.83 -13.50 0.12
CA ILE A 128 -4.19 -13.60 -1.29
C ILE A 128 -2.88 -13.75 -2.05
N ASP A 129 -2.49 -15.00 -2.30
CA ASP A 129 -1.28 -15.31 -3.06
C ASP A 129 -1.69 -15.56 -4.51
N ALA A 130 -1.22 -14.71 -5.42
CA ALA A 130 -1.66 -14.71 -6.81
C ALA A 130 -0.50 -14.85 -7.79
N LYS A 131 -0.77 -15.56 -8.90
CA LYS A 131 0.09 -15.63 -10.08
C LYS A 131 -0.76 -15.32 -11.31
N ASP A 132 -0.33 -14.34 -12.11
CA ASP A 132 -1.07 -13.86 -13.28
C ASP A 132 -2.53 -13.48 -12.95
N ARG A 133 -2.73 -12.84 -11.78
CA ARG A 133 -4.02 -12.46 -11.14
C ARG A 133 -4.83 -13.58 -10.52
N TRP A 134 -4.50 -14.85 -10.78
CA TRP A 134 -5.24 -16.00 -10.26
C TRP A 134 -4.71 -16.42 -8.90
N VAL A 135 -5.61 -16.64 -7.95
CA VAL A 135 -5.24 -17.08 -6.60
C VAL A 135 -4.71 -18.52 -6.66
N ALA A 136 -3.57 -18.76 -6.01
CA ALA A 136 -3.00 -20.07 -5.81
C ALA A 136 -3.32 -20.58 -4.39
N THR A 137 -3.43 -21.90 -4.26
CA THR A 137 -3.78 -22.60 -3.02
C THR A 137 -2.86 -23.81 -2.82
N ARG A 138 -2.94 -24.44 -1.64
CA ARG A 138 -2.15 -25.62 -1.23
C ARG A 138 -0.66 -25.42 -1.42
N GLY A 139 -0.09 -24.41 -0.75
CA GLY A 139 1.33 -24.09 -0.87
C GLY A 139 1.74 -23.66 -2.28
N TRP A 140 0.83 -22.97 -2.98
CA TRP A 140 0.97 -22.49 -4.36
C TRP A 140 1.01 -23.58 -5.45
N LEU A 141 0.71 -24.83 -5.09
CA LEU A 141 0.70 -25.97 -6.01
C LEU A 141 -0.56 -26.03 -6.87
N GLN A 142 -1.67 -25.43 -6.44
CA GLN A 142 -2.94 -25.47 -7.16
C GLN A 142 -3.45 -24.08 -7.53
N LYS A 143 -3.73 -23.89 -8.82
CA LYS A 143 -4.39 -22.69 -9.33
C LYS A 143 -5.89 -22.76 -9.08
N SER A 144 -6.46 -21.73 -8.46
CA SER A 144 -7.91 -21.58 -8.31
C SER A 144 -8.54 -20.89 -9.52
N LYS A 145 -9.88 -20.84 -9.56
CA LYS A 145 -10.65 -20.08 -10.56
C LYS A 145 -10.92 -18.63 -10.13
N LEU A 146 -10.55 -18.25 -8.90
CA LEU A 146 -10.79 -16.92 -8.37
C LEU A 146 -9.60 -16.00 -8.70
N THR A 147 -9.91 -14.78 -9.07
CA THR A 147 -8.95 -13.69 -9.12
C THR A 147 -8.68 -13.14 -7.72
N ALA A 148 -7.56 -12.42 -7.57
CA ALA A 148 -7.20 -11.76 -6.31
C ALA A 148 -8.32 -10.82 -5.81
N SER A 149 -8.91 -10.04 -6.71
CA SER A 149 -9.99 -9.10 -6.41
C SER A 149 -11.29 -9.77 -5.97
N GLU A 150 -11.70 -10.84 -6.66
CA GLU A 150 -12.91 -11.59 -6.30
C GLU A 150 -12.78 -12.22 -4.91
N LEU A 151 -11.62 -12.81 -4.61
CA LEU A 151 -11.37 -13.35 -3.28
C LEU A 151 -11.33 -12.24 -2.22
N ALA A 152 -10.69 -11.11 -2.51
CA ALA A 152 -10.64 -9.97 -1.59
C ALA A 152 -12.05 -9.49 -1.21
N ALA A 153 -12.91 -9.24 -2.20
CA ALA A 153 -14.28 -8.81 -1.98
C ALA A 153 -15.07 -9.82 -1.14
N SER A 154 -15.05 -11.10 -1.53
CA SER A 154 -15.72 -12.19 -0.82
C SER A 154 -15.28 -12.31 0.64
N MET A 155 -14.00 -12.11 0.92
CA MET A 155 -13.44 -12.20 2.27
C MET A 155 -13.79 -10.99 3.12
N ILE A 156 -13.81 -9.78 2.55
CA ILE A 156 -14.26 -8.57 3.22
C ILE A 156 -15.73 -8.72 3.62
N ASP A 157 -16.59 -9.22 2.72
CA ASP A 157 -18.00 -9.53 3.01
C ASP A 157 -18.15 -10.59 4.12
N SER A 158 -17.17 -11.48 4.24
CA SER A 158 -17.10 -12.48 5.32
C SER A 158 -16.62 -11.90 6.67
N GLY A 159 -16.28 -10.61 6.73
CA GLY A 159 -15.87 -9.89 7.93
C GLY A 159 -14.36 -9.74 8.11
N VAL A 160 -13.57 -10.02 7.08
CA VAL A 160 -12.11 -9.82 7.09
C VAL A 160 -11.80 -8.32 7.07
N ARG A 161 -10.90 -7.89 7.97
CA ARG A 161 -10.54 -6.49 8.15
C ARG A 161 -9.14 -6.13 7.65
N ARG A 162 -8.38 -7.10 7.13
CA ARG A 162 -7.02 -6.90 6.63
C ARG A 162 -6.62 -8.01 5.67
N LEU A 163 -5.86 -7.65 4.65
CA LEU A 163 -5.37 -8.57 3.62
C LEU A 163 -3.85 -8.54 3.53
N ILE A 164 -3.26 -9.68 3.18
CA ILE A 164 -1.92 -9.80 2.62
C ILE A 164 -2.09 -10.09 1.14
N TYR A 165 -1.36 -9.38 0.28
CA TYR A 165 -1.28 -9.68 -1.14
C TYR A 165 0.15 -10.06 -1.51
N THR A 166 0.32 -11.27 -2.05
CA THR A 166 1.62 -11.78 -2.50
C THR A 166 1.56 -12.04 -4.00
N ASP A 167 2.42 -11.38 -4.78
CA ASP A 167 2.67 -11.82 -6.15
C ASP A 167 3.72 -12.94 -6.16
N ILE A 168 3.24 -14.16 -6.39
CA ILE A 168 4.05 -15.39 -6.37
C ILE A 168 5.15 -15.34 -7.43
N SER A 169 4.90 -14.70 -8.59
CA SER A 169 5.91 -14.60 -9.65
C SER A 169 7.11 -13.75 -9.24
N ARG A 170 6.94 -12.88 -8.23
CA ARG A 170 7.99 -12.00 -7.71
C ARG A 170 8.63 -12.55 -6.44
N ASP A 171 8.01 -13.51 -5.75
CA ASP A 171 8.51 -13.97 -4.46
C ASP A 171 9.86 -14.71 -4.55
N GLY A 172 10.78 -14.37 -3.66
CA GLY A 172 12.15 -14.90 -3.66
C GLY A 172 13.06 -14.45 -4.82
N THR A 173 12.57 -13.61 -5.74
CA THR A 173 13.31 -13.21 -6.96
C THR A 173 14.27 -12.02 -6.77
N LEU A 174 14.08 -11.20 -5.73
CA LEU A 174 14.78 -9.92 -5.52
C LEU A 174 14.63 -8.91 -6.68
N THR A 175 13.56 -9.00 -7.48
CA THR A 175 13.34 -8.08 -8.61
C THR A 175 12.64 -6.79 -8.17
N SER A 176 11.31 -6.83 -8.05
CA SER A 176 10.49 -5.75 -7.54
C SER A 176 9.08 -6.26 -7.21
N PRO A 177 8.34 -5.58 -6.33
CA PRO A 177 6.92 -5.83 -6.14
C PRO A 177 6.11 -5.59 -7.40
N ASN A 178 4.99 -6.27 -7.55
CA ASN A 178 4.00 -5.93 -8.57
C ASN A 178 3.17 -4.71 -8.15
N PHE A 179 3.74 -3.53 -8.33
CA PHE A 179 3.11 -2.26 -7.96
C PHE A 179 1.75 -2.06 -8.62
N THR A 180 1.59 -2.49 -9.87
CA THR A 180 0.33 -2.37 -10.61
C THR A 180 -0.77 -3.20 -9.95
N ALA A 181 -0.50 -4.47 -9.63
CA ALA A 181 -1.50 -5.31 -8.98
C ALA A 181 -1.82 -4.86 -7.55
N VAL A 182 -0.82 -4.37 -6.80
CA VAL A 182 -1.04 -3.79 -5.47
C VAL A 182 -1.92 -2.55 -5.56
N ALA A 183 -1.65 -1.64 -6.50
CA ALA A 183 -2.46 -0.44 -6.72
C ALA A 183 -3.89 -0.78 -7.14
N GLU A 184 -4.06 -1.76 -8.03
CA GLU A 184 -5.37 -2.25 -8.46
C GLU A 184 -6.16 -2.79 -7.28
N LEU A 185 -5.58 -3.67 -6.46
CA LEU A 185 -6.26 -4.19 -5.26
C LEU A 185 -6.62 -3.08 -4.28
N LEU A 186 -5.68 -2.18 -3.97
CA LEU A 186 -5.90 -1.04 -3.05
C LEU A 186 -7.04 -0.12 -3.52
N SER A 187 -7.25 0.02 -4.84
CA SER A 187 -8.35 0.82 -5.39
C SER A 187 -9.73 0.17 -5.26
N GLN A 188 -9.77 -1.14 -5.02
CA GLN A 188 -11.01 -1.93 -4.98
C GLN A 188 -11.43 -2.31 -3.55
N VAL A 189 -10.56 -2.10 -2.55
CA VAL A 189 -10.83 -2.49 -1.16
C VAL A 189 -10.71 -1.31 -0.22
N ASN A 190 -11.53 -1.31 0.83
CA ASN A 190 -11.50 -0.29 1.88
C ASN A 190 -10.72 -0.72 3.14
N VAL A 191 -10.25 -1.97 3.19
CA VAL A 191 -9.46 -2.54 4.29
C VAL A 191 -7.95 -2.38 4.05
N PRO A 192 -7.13 -2.31 5.13
CA PRO A 192 -5.67 -2.31 5.01
C PRO A 192 -5.12 -3.53 4.24
N VAL A 193 -4.14 -3.27 3.37
CA VAL A 193 -3.42 -4.29 2.58
C VAL A 193 -1.94 -4.26 2.92
N ILE A 194 -1.38 -5.43 3.20
CA ILE A 194 0.06 -5.66 3.36
C ILE A 194 0.59 -6.30 2.08
N ALA A 195 1.61 -5.70 1.47
CA ALA A 195 2.20 -6.21 0.22
C ALA A 195 3.37 -7.18 0.49
N ALA A 196 3.51 -8.20 -0.34
CA ALA A 196 4.60 -9.18 -0.30
C ALA A 196 5.03 -9.59 -1.72
N GLY A 197 6.24 -10.16 -1.83
CA GLY A 197 6.83 -10.62 -3.08
C GLY A 197 7.71 -9.57 -3.77
N GLY A 198 8.94 -9.96 -4.13
CA GLY A 198 9.86 -9.16 -4.96
C GLY A 198 10.52 -7.95 -4.31
N ILE A 199 10.24 -7.63 -3.05
CA ILE A 199 10.85 -6.49 -2.37
C ILE A 199 12.37 -6.71 -2.21
N SER A 200 13.15 -5.83 -2.83
CA SER A 200 14.63 -5.85 -2.82
C SER A 200 15.31 -4.52 -2.52
N SER A 201 14.58 -3.40 -2.37
CA SER A 201 15.18 -2.11 -2.05
C SER A 201 14.29 -1.24 -1.14
N ILE A 202 14.88 -0.24 -0.48
CA ILE A 202 14.14 0.76 0.31
C ILE A 202 13.24 1.63 -0.58
N GLU A 203 13.62 1.84 -1.83
CA GLU A 203 12.78 2.55 -2.81
C GLU A 203 11.48 1.79 -3.08
N HIS A 204 11.52 0.46 -3.16
CA HIS A 204 10.30 -0.35 -3.28
C HIS A 204 9.36 -0.16 -2.08
N LEU A 205 9.91 -0.11 -0.87
CA LEU A 205 9.13 0.17 0.35
C LEU A 205 8.52 1.57 0.31
N THR A 206 9.28 2.56 -0.14
CA THR A 206 8.81 3.93 -0.32
C THR A 206 7.62 3.98 -1.27
N ARG A 207 7.75 3.35 -2.44
CA ARG A 207 6.69 3.30 -3.45
C ARG A 207 5.45 2.56 -2.97
N LEU A 208 5.59 1.44 -2.26
CA LEU A 208 4.46 0.74 -1.63
C LEU A 208 3.74 1.64 -0.60
N SER A 209 4.50 2.40 0.18
CA SER A 209 3.92 3.35 1.14
C SER A 209 3.17 4.48 0.46
N GLU A 210 3.64 4.96 -0.69
CA GLU A 210 3.00 6.01 -1.49
C GLU A 210 1.71 5.52 -2.15
N LEU A 211 1.65 4.24 -2.54
CA LEU A 211 0.43 3.60 -3.03
C LEU A 211 -0.64 3.43 -1.93
N GLY A 212 -0.26 3.50 -0.66
CA GLY A 212 -1.17 3.36 0.48
C GLY A 212 -1.19 1.98 1.13
N ALA A 213 -0.20 1.12 0.88
CA ALA A 213 -0.06 -0.14 1.61
C ALA A 213 0.15 0.13 3.12
N GLU A 214 -0.51 -0.67 3.97
CA GLU A 214 -0.38 -0.59 5.43
C GLU A 214 1.01 -1.07 5.87
N GLY A 215 1.48 -2.13 5.23
CA GLY A 215 2.75 -2.76 5.51
C GLY A 215 3.35 -3.48 4.31
N ALA A 216 4.58 -3.90 4.46
CA ALA A 216 5.30 -4.70 3.47
C ALA A 216 6.06 -5.85 4.15
N ILE A 217 5.88 -7.08 3.67
CA ILE A 217 6.56 -8.27 4.17
C ILE A 217 7.88 -8.43 3.43
N VAL A 218 9.00 -8.36 4.15
CA VAL A 218 10.35 -8.44 3.58
C VAL A 218 11.00 -9.74 4.01
N GLY A 219 11.19 -10.64 3.04
CA GLY A 219 11.83 -11.94 3.22
C GLY A 219 13.28 -11.91 2.77
N LYS A 220 13.57 -12.55 1.63
CA LYS A 220 14.95 -12.78 1.13
C LYS A 220 15.90 -11.58 1.27
N ALA A 221 15.47 -10.37 0.90
CA ALA A 221 16.31 -9.17 0.84
C ALA A 221 16.96 -8.76 2.17
N ILE A 222 16.32 -9.04 3.31
CA ILE A 222 16.93 -8.74 4.63
C ILE A 222 17.91 -9.84 5.08
N TYR A 223 17.79 -11.05 4.54
CA TYR A 223 18.77 -12.11 4.79
C TYR A 223 20.03 -11.93 3.94
N THR A 224 19.87 -11.54 2.68
CA THR A 224 20.98 -11.33 1.73
C THR A 224 21.66 -9.97 1.87
N GLY A 225 21.09 -9.05 2.66
CA GLY A 225 21.66 -7.74 2.93
C GLY A 225 21.33 -6.67 1.88
N ASP A 226 20.57 -6.99 0.83
CA ASP A 226 20.06 -6.01 -0.15
C ASP A 226 19.24 -4.89 0.53
N ILE A 227 18.56 -5.23 1.64
CA ILE A 227 17.89 -4.26 2.51
C ILE A 227 18.45 -4.38 3.92
N ASN A 228 19.02 -3.29 4.43
CA ASN A 228 19.27 -3.14 5.85
C ASN A 228 17.95 -2.85 6.59
N LEU A 229 17.51 -3.76 7.48
CA LEU A 229 16.22 -3.65 8.16
C LEU A 229 16.13 -2.39 9.05
N LYS A 230 17.17 -2.06 9.80
CA LYS A 230 17.21 -0.85 10.64
C LYS A 230 17.03 0.42 9.80
N GLU A 231 17.70 0.49 8.66
CA GLU A 231 17.58 1.62 7.74
C GLU A 231 16.18 1.69 7.13
N ALA A 232 15.63 0.56 6.67
CA ALA A 232 14.27 0.48 6.14
C ALA A 232 13.22 0.98 7.15
N LEU A 233 13.31 0.51 8.39
CA LEU A 233 12.43 0.93 9.50
C LEU A 233 12.57 2.43 9.78
N LYS A 234 13.80 2.95 9.85
CA LYS A 234 14.07 4.37 10.05
C LYS A 234 13.46 5.22 8.93
N THR A 235 13.66 4.82 7.68
CA THR A 235 13.13 5.53 6.50
C THR A 235 11.59 5.52 6.49
N MET A 236 10.98 4.37 6.78
CA MET A 236 9.51 4.23 6.80
C MET A 236 8.84 4.84 8.04
N SER A 237 9.59 5.10 9.12
CA SER A 237 9.09 5.83 10.30
C SER A 237 9.15 7.35 10.16
N ARG A 238 10.12 7.87 9.40
CA ARG A 238 10.31 9.31 9.14
C ARG A 238 9.28 9.88 8.17
N LYS A 239 8.90 9.09 7.17
CA LYS A 239 7.72 9.38 6.35
C LYS A 239 6.49 9.00 7.18
N LYS A 240 5.86 9.99 7.86
CA LYS A 240 4.46 9.85 8.26
C LYS A 240 3.74 9.24 7.06
N ALA A 241 2.99 8.15 7.28
CA ALA A 241 2.14 7.58 6.26
C ALA A 241 1.49 8.73 5.47
N PRO A 242 1.41 8.70 4.13
CA PRO A 242 0.49 9.61 3.48
C PRO A 242 -0.82 9.41 4.22
N LYS A 243 -1.24 10.43 4.97
CA LYS A 243 -2.61 10.45 5.50
C LYS A 243 -3.42 10.10 4.26
N ARG A 244 -4.20 9.02 4.29
CA ARG A 244 -5.34 8.86 3.38
C ARG A 244 -5.87 10.28 3.22
N LEU A 245 -5.72 10.90 2.05
CA LEU A 245 -6.14 12.28 1.89
C LEU A 245 -7.59 12.26 2.33
N LYS A 246 -7.90 12.96 3.41
CA LYS A 246 -9.28 13.08 3.85
C LYS A 246 -9.95 13.96 2.81
N LEU A 247 -10.29 13.40 1.65
CA LEU A 247 -11.15 14.06 0.67
C LEU A 247 -12.48 14.46 1.31
N GLU A 248 -12.82 13.85 2.46
CA GLU A 248 -13.89 14.24 3.37
C GLU A 248 -13.87 15.71 3.82
N ILE A 249 -12.71 16.39 3.84
CA ILE A 249 -12.66 17.82 4.21
C ILE A 249 -12.98 18.74 3.02
N VAL A 250 -12.93 18.23 1.78
CA VAL A 250 -13.08 19.06 0.58
C VAL A 250 -14.56 19.31 0.32
N LYS A 251 -14.99 20.57 0.37
CA LYS A 251 -16.37 20.97 0.11
C LYS A 251 -16.52 21.31 -1.37
N PHE A 252 -17.15 20.38 -2.10
CA PHE A 252 -17.58 20.65 -3.46
C PHE A 252 -18.91 21.43 -3.45
N ASP A 253 -19.11 22.30 -4.43
CA ASP A 253 -20.35 23.05 -4.65
C ASP A 253 -21.53 22.12 -5.02
N GLU A 254 -22.73 22.68 -5.21
CA GLU A 254 -23.91 21.89 -5.56
C GLU A 254 -23.80 21.13 -6.91
N LYS A 255 -22.79 21.45 -7.73
CA LYS A 255 -22.50 20.78 -9.01
C LYS A 255 -21.37 19.76 -8.87
N GLY A 256 -20.87 19.52 -7.66
CA GLY A 256 -19.76 18.62 -7.39
C GLY A 256 -18.41 19.18 -7.87
N LEU A 257 -18.26 20.50 -7.92
CA LEU A 257 -17.06 21.19 -8.38
C LEU A 257 -16.39 21.98 -7.25
N ILE A 258 -15.08 22.16 -7.39
CA ILE A 258 -14.27 23.01 -6.52
C ILE A 258 -13.37 23.91 -7.37
N PRO A 259 -13.30 25.23 -7.12
CA PRO A 259 -12.30 26.09 -7.71
C PRO A 259 -10.88 25.63 -7.39
N ALA A 260 -10.00 25.66 -8.38
CA ALA A 260 -8.60 25.29 -8.25
C ALA A 260 -7.71 26.33 -8.93
N ILE A 261 -6.86 26.96 -8.14
CA ILE A 261 -5.88 27.95 -8.54
C ILE A 261 -4.56 27.22 -8.81
N ALA A 262 -4.03 27.31 -10.02
CA ALA A 262 -2.66 26.88 -10.31
C ALA A 262 -1.71 28.07 -10.15
N GLN A 263 -0.76 27.95 -9.24
CA GLN A 263 0.26 28.95 -8.96
C GLN A 263 1.64 28.34 -9.12
N ASP A 264 2.55 29.06 -9.76
CA ASP A 264 3.94 28.64 -9.88
C ASP A 264 4.58 28.45 -8.48
N ASP A 265 5.20 27.30 -8.26
CA ASP A 265 5.80 26.96 -6.96
C ASP A 265 6.99 27.87 -6.62
N LYS A 266 7.74 28.31 -7.63
CA LYS A 266 8.97 29.09 -7.46
C LYS A 266 8.71 30.58 -7.43
N THR A 267 7.90 31.10 -8.36
CA THR A 267 7.70 32.55 -8.50
C THR A 267 6.51 33.05 -7.69
N GLY A 268 5.57 32.17 -7.30
CA GLY A 268 4.31 32.57 -6.68
C GLY A 268 3.33 33.22 -7.67
N GLU A 269 3.65 33.29 -8.97
CA GLU A 269 2.75 33.82 -9.99
C GLU A 269 1.52 32.92 -10.14
N VAL A 270 0.32 33.51 -10.09
CA VAL A 270 -0.91 32.78 -10.40
C VAL A 270 -0.97 32.54 -11.91
N LEU A 271 -0.99 31.28 -12.32
CA LEU A 271 -0.94 30.87 -13.72
C LEU A 271 -2.35 30.74 -14.32
N MET A 272 -3.28 30.14 -13.58
CA MET A 272 -4.67 29.99 -14.03
C MET A 272 -5.61 29.62 -12.90
N VAL A 273 -6.91 29.79 -13.14
CA VAL A 273 -7.98 29.22 -12.32
C VAL A 273 -8.84 28.31 -13.21
N ALA A 274 -9.18 27.14 -12.69
CA ALA A 274 -10.13 26.22 -13.31
C ALA A 274 -10.93 25.50 -12.20
N TYR A 275 -11.78 24.56 -12.58
CA TYR A 275 -12.59 23.79 -11.63
C TYR A 275 -12.14 22.34 -11.64
N MET A 276 -12.21 21.67 -10.51
CA MET A 276 -12.00 20.23 -10.38
C MET A 276 -13.30 19.59 -9.88
N ASN A 277 -13.60 18.38 -10.31
CA ASN A 277 -14.52 17.50 -9.58
C ASN A 277 -13.69 16.46 -8.81
N LEU A 278 -14.35 15.61 -8.02
CA LEU A 278 -13.67 14.56 -7.24
C LEU A 278 -12.70 13.73 -8.11
N LYS A 279 -13.15 13.28 -9.29
CA LYS A 279 -12.33 12.48 -10.22
C LYS A 279 -11.10 13.25 -10.74
N ALA A 280 -11.22 14.54 -11.02
CA ALA A 280 -10.10 15.38 -11.45
C ALA A 280 -9.07 15.54 -10.32
N LEU A 281 -9.54 15.73 -9.08
CA LEU A 281 -8.66 15.81 -7.91
C LEU A 281 -7.94 14.48 -7.66
N GLU A 282 -8.64 13.34 -7.71
CA GLU A 282 -8.05 12.00 -7.58
C GLU A 282 -7.00 11.73 -8.66
N LYS A 283 -7.28 12.10 -9.92
CA LYS A 283 -6.29 12.00 -11.00
C LYS A 283 -5.09 12.89 -10.77
N THR A 284 -5.30 14.11 -10.29
CA THR A 284 -4.21 15.04 -9.99
C THR A 284 -3.28 14.48 -8.92
N LEU A 285 -3.84 13.94 -7.85
CA LEU A 285 -3.10 13.31 -6.76
C LEU A 285 -2.34 12.07 -7.21
N SER A 286 -2.94 11.24 -8.07
CA SER A 286 -2.32 9.99 -8.53
C SER A 286 -1.29 10.18 -9.64
N THR A 287 -1.47 11.14 -10.55
CA THR A 287 -0.55 11.35 -11.69
C THR A 287 0.50 12.41 -11.44
N GLY A 288 0.35 13.25 -10.42
CA GLY A 288 1.23 14.41 -10.18
C GLY A 288 1.13 15.49 -11.26
N GLN A 289 0.10 15.46 -12.11
CA GLN A 289 -0.17 16.43 -13.17
C GLN A 289 -1.53 17.09 -12.90
N ALA A 290 -1.70 18.37 -13.23
CA ALA A 290 -2.96 19.06 -13.00
C ALA A 290 -4.08 18.56 -13.94
N TRP A 291 -5.08 17.90 -13.37
CA TRP A 291 -6.33 17.56 -14.04
C TRP A 291 -7.44 18.49 -13.58
N PHE A 292 -8.22 18.99 -14.53
CA PHE A 292 -9.39 19.83 -14.28
C PHE A 292 -10.65 19.18 -14.82
N TYR A 293 -11.80 19.73 -14.49
CA TYR A 293 -13.08 19.42 -15.09
C TYR A 293 -13.54 20.59 -15.95
N SER A 294 -13.68 20.37 -17.26
CA SER A 294 -14.14 21.40 -18.19
C SER A 294 -15.66 21.53 -18.08
N ARG A 295 -16.13 22.65 -17.49
CA ARG A 295 -17.57 22.89 -17.31
C ARG A 295 -18.35 22.97 -18.63
N SER A 296 -17.73 23.45 -19.70
CA SER A 296 -18.33 23.55 -21.03
C SER A 296 -18.39 22.20 -21.74
N ARG A 297 -17.30 21.42 -21.69
CA ARG A 297 -17.20 20.10 -22.35
C ARG A 297 -17.74 18.95 -21.50
N LYS A 298 -18.00 19.20 -20.21
CA LYS A 298 -18.45 18.23 -19.21
C LYS A 298 -17.55 17.00 -19.08
N GLU A 299 -16.25 17.18 -19.27
CA GLU A 299 -15.25 16.10 -19.27
C GLU A 299 -14.02 16.43 -18.42
N LEU A 300 -13.24 15.40 -18.09
CA LEU A 300 -11.93 15.55 -17.46
C LEU A 300 -10.92 16.11 -18.47
N TRP A 301 -10.12 17.06 -18.04
CA TRP A 301 -9.12 17.74 -18.86
C TRP A 301 -7.76 17.71 -18.18
N ASN A 302 -6.83 16.93 -18.73
CA ASN A 302 -5.42 16.99 -18.32
C ASN A 302 -4.75 18.21 -18.97
N LYS A 303 -4.31 19.17 -18.16
CA LYS A 303 -3.69 20.39 -18.67
C LYS A 303 -2.34 20.05 -19.30
N GLY A 304 -2.21 20.38 -20.59
CA GLY A 304 -0.98 20.15 -21.35
C GLY A 304 -0.97 18.88 -22.17
N ALA A 305 -1.98 18.01 -22.05
CA ALA A 305 -2.03 16.73 -22.78
C ALA A 305 -1.91 16.89 -24.31
N THR A 306 -2.49 17.95 -24.88
CA THR A 306 -2.39 18.24 -26.32
C THR A 306 -1.17 19.07 -26.67
N SER A 307 -0.77 20.01 -25.80
CA SER A 307 0.24 21.03 -26.12
C SER A 307 1.64 20.72 -25.59
N GLY A 308 1.82 19.68 -24.78
CA GLY A 308 3.07 19.40 -24.04
C GLY A 308 3.31 20.32 -22.82
N ASN A 309 2.65 21.48 -22.76
CA ASN A 309 2.72 22.44 -21.64
C ASN A 309 1.96 21.96 -20.40
N TYR A 310 2.46 20.89 -19.77
CA TYR A 310 1.94 20.31 -18.53
C TYR A 310 2.17 21.21 -17.33
N LEU A 311 1.32 21.04 -16.31
CA LEU A 311 1.52 21.60 -14.98
C LEU A 311 1.78 20.45 -14.01
N TYR A 312 3.01 20.33 -13.50
CA TYR A 312 3.40 19.29 -12.57
C TYR A 312 3.15 19.74 -11.14
N VAL A 313 2.27 19.05 -10.43
CA VAL A 313 1.84 19.45 -9.08
C VAL A 313 2.89 19.03 -8.06
N LYS A 314 3.35 20.01 -7.25
CA LYS A 314 4.28 19.82 -6.14
C LYS A 314 3.57 19.71 -4.81
N LYS A 315 2.61 20.61 -4.58
CA LYS A 315 1.83 20.70 -3.34
C LYS A 315 0.41 21.16 -3.67
N ILE A 316 -0.54 20.76 -2.84
CA ILE A 316 -1.92 21.26 -2.90
C ILE A 316 -2.25 21.81 -1.52
N PHE A 317 -2.70 23.05 -1.48
CA PHE A 317 -3.28 23.68 -0.30
C PHE A 317 -4.79 23.79 -0.49
N ILE A 318 -5.49 23.88 0.62
CA ILE A 318 -6.91 24.18 0.70
C ILE A 318 -7.06 25.42 1.59
N ASP A 319 -8.03 26.27 1.31
CA ASP A 319 -8.32 27.45 2.13
C ASP A 319 -9.00 27.11 3.46
N CYS A 320 -9.40 28.14 4.21
CA CYS A 320 -9.82 28.00 5.61
C CYS A 320 -11.24 27.47 5.79
N ASP A 321 -12.11 27.67 4.80
CA ASP A 321 -13.48 27.14 4.72
C ASP A 321 -13.60 25.90 3.83
N GLU A 322 -12.49 25.46 3.25
CA GLU A 322 -12.31 24.17 2.60
C GLU A 322 -13.01 24.03 1.24
N ASP A 323 -13.26 25.15 0.56
CA ASP A 323 -13.99 25.21 -0.71
C ASP A 323 -13.14 25.70 -1.89
N THR A 324 -11.85 25.98 -1.70
CA THR A 324 -10.94 26.34 -2.80
C THR A 324 -9.58 25.65 -2.67
N LEU A 325 -9.06 25.16 -3.80
CA LEU A 325 -7.74 24.53 -3.88
C LEU A 325 -6.69 25.49 -4.46
N LEU A 326 -5.48 25.44 -3.90
CA LEU A 326 -4.29 26.07 -4.45
C LEU A 326 -3.26 24.99 -4.81
N LEU A 327 -3.10 24.75 -6.10
CA LEU A 327 -2.10 23.86 -6.69
C LEU A 327 -0.79 24.63 -6.88
N LYS A 328 0.25 24.27 -6.13
CA LYS A 328 1.62 24.70 -6.43
C LYS A 328 2.21 23.82 -7.52
N VAL A 329 2.60 24.43 -8.64
CA VAL A 329 3.01 23.70 -9.85
C VAL A 329 4.36 24.14 -10.40
N ASP A 330 5.09 23.20 -11.00
CA ASP A 330 6.13 23.48 -11.99
C ASP A 330 5.49 23.44 -13.38
N ALA A 331 5.43 24.58 -14.07
CA ALA A 331 4.89 24.66 -15.42
C ALA A 331 5.95 24.30 -16.47
N ALA A 332 5.63 23.35 -17.37
CA ALA A 332 6.50 22.95 -18.48
C ALA A 332 6.54 23.97 -19.64
N GLY A 333 5.60 24.91 -19.64
CA GLY A 333 5.44 25.93 -20.67
C GLY A 333 4.22 26.82 -20.36
N PRO A 334 3.73 27.59 -21.33
CA PRO A 334 2.58 28.47 -21.16
C PRO A 334 1.34 27.79 -20.56
N ALA A 335 0.76 28.38 -19.50
CA ALA A 335 -0.49 27.92 -18.96
C ALA A 335 -1.68 28.35 -19.84
N CYS A 336 -1.60 29.51 -20.49
CA CYS A 336 -2.67 30.01 -21.33
C CYS A 336 -2.65 29.42 -22.74
N HIS A 337 -3.84 29.20 -23.32
CA HIS A 337 -3.98 28.75 -24.71
C HIS A 337 -3.50 29.79 -25.74
N THR A 338 -3.34 31.06 -25.33
CA THR A 338 -2.81 32.15 -26.17
C THR A 338 -1.28 32.17 -26.25
N GLY A 339 -0.59 31.24 -25.58
CA GLY A 339 0.88 31.20 -25.49
C GLY A 339 1.45 32.05 -24.35
N ASN A 340 0.62 32.79 -23.62
CA ASN A 340 1.06 33.54 -22.43
C ASN A 340 1.32 32.60 -21.24
N ARG A 341 2.31 32.97 -20.42
CA ARG A 341 2.70 32.23 -19.21
C ARG A 341 1.52 32.04 -18.26
N SER A 342 0.79 33.12 -17.96
CA SER A 342 -0.40 33.15 -17.14
C SER A 342 -1.66 33.47 -17.96
N CYS A 343 -2.81 33.00 -17.51
CA CYS A 343 -4.13 33.45 -17.99
C CYS A 343 -4.45 34.90 -17.55
N PHE A 344 -3.74 35.43 -16.56
CA PHE A 344 -3.92 36.78 -16.00
C PHE A 344 -2.93 37.78 -16.63
N PHE A 345 -2.75 37.73 -17.95
CA PHE A 345 -1.77 38.54 -18.67
C PHE A 345 -2.29 39.92 -19.13
N ARG A 346 -3.56 40.24 -18.87
CA ARG A 346 -4.19 41.51 -19.25
C ARG A 346 -4.62 42.28 -18.02
N GLU A 347 -4.33 43.57 -17.99
CA GLU A 347 -4.85 44.50 -16.99
C GLU A 347 -6.26 44.94 -17.38
N LEU A 348 -7.15 45.07 -16.39
CA LEU A 348 -8.49 45.57 -16.60
C LEU A 348 -8.45 47.11 -16.72
N GLY A 349 -8.54 47.62 -17.95
CA GLY A 349 -8.75 49.05 -18.22
C GLY A 349 -7.52 49.97 -18.06
N GLY A 350 -6.31 49.45 -17.85
CA GLY A 350 -5.08 50.26 -17.73
C GLY A 350 -5.10 51.24 -16.54
N LEU A 351 -5.97 50.98 -15.55
CA LEU A 351 -6.17 51.83 -14.40
C LEU A 351 -5.06 51.59 -13.37
N SER A 352 -4.07 52.48 -13.35
CA SER A 352 -3.16 52.59 -12.20
C SER A 352 -3.98 53.00 -10.96
N ILE A 353 -4.30 52.03 -10.12
CA ILE A 353 -4.88 52.29 -8.81
C ILE A 353 -3.77 52.91 -7.95
N LYS A 354 -3.80 54.23 -7.78
CA LYS A 354 -2.93 54.92 -6.80
C LYS A 354 -3.30 54.45 -5.40
N GLY A 355 -2.58 53.46 -4.88
CA GLY A 355 -2.67 53.05 -3.49
C GLY A 355 -2.23 54.19 -2.57
N LYS A 356 -2.96 54.43 -1.48
CA LYS A 356 -2.40 55.16 -0.34
C LYS A 356 -1.33 54.26 0.28
N ASP A 357 -0.08 54.68 0.24
CA ASP A 357 1.00 54.05 0.98
C ASP A 357 0.70 54.14 2.49
N THR A 358 0.06 53.11 3.03
CA THR A 358 0.04 52.83 4.47
C THR A 358 0.70 51.49 4.70
N LEU A 359 2.02 51.45 4.48
CA LEU A 359 2.89 50.49 5.13
C LEU A 359 3.28 51.07 6.49
N GLN A 360 2.45 50.83 7.52
CA GLN A 360 2.94 50.85 8.89
C GLN A 360 3.56 49.48 9.19
N ARG A 361 4.78 49.55 9.73
CA ARG A 361 5.73 48.46 9.94
C ARG A 361 5.24 47.37 10.88
#